data_AF-A0A2G9TGD2-F1
#
_entry.id   AF-A0A2G9TGD2-F1
#
_cell.length_a   1.000
_cell.length_b   1.000
_cell.length_c   1.000
_cell.angle_alpha   90.00
_cell.angle_beta   90.00
_cell.angle_gamma   90.00
#
_symmetry.space_group_name_H-M   'P 1'
#
loop_
_entity.id
_entity.type
_entity.pdbx_description
1 polymer ?
#
loop_
_entity_poly.entity_id
_entity_poly.type
_entity_poly.pdbx_seq_one_letter_code
_entity_poly.pdbx_strand_id
1 'polypeptide(L)' 'EILRRDWMFKLVGKESFQLGSMKCIITVEALGTFAYEYSLEVNGKNYEKFREEQSKKLLCWETHIGGEETRIVL' A
#
# COMPACT_ATOMS: atom_id res chain seq x y z
N GLU A 1 -10.79 -0.16 -13.21
CA GLU A 1 -10.74 1.15 -12.52
C GLU A 1 -11.38 0.99 -11.14
N ILE A 2 -10.80 1.53 -10.06
CA ILE A 2 -11.28 1.33 -8.68
C ILE A 2 -12.06 2.54 -8.15
N LEU A 3 -11.62 3.76 -8.49
CA LEU A 3 -12.24 5.01 -8.08
C LEU A 3 -11.95 6.08 -9.13
N ARG A 4 -12.98 6.87 -9.47
CA ARG A 4 -12.86 8.04 -10.34
C ARG A 4 -13.85 9.11 -9.93
N ARG A 5 -13.38 10.36 -9.95
CA ARG A 5 -14.17 11.57 -9.73
C ARG A 5 -13.95 12.48 -10.92
N ASP A 6 -14.98 12.65 -11.75
CA ASP A 6 -14.91 13.59 -12.88
C ASP A 6 -14.91 15.05 -12.43
N TRP A 7 -15.36 15.31 -11.21
CA TRP A 7 -15.39 16.64 -10.63
C TRP A 7 -15.26 16.58 -9.10
N MET A 8 -14.50 17.52 -8.53
CA MET A 8 -14.35 17.68 -7.08
C MET A 8 -14.37 19.16 -6.70
N PHE A 9 -15.10 19.48 -5.63
CA PHE A 9 -15.16 20.84 -5.10
C PHE A 9 -13.89 21.23 -4.33
N LYS A 10 -13.21 20.24 -3.73
CA LYS A 10 -11.99 20.43 -2.94
C LYS A 10 -10.98 19.34 -3.29
N LEU A 11 -9.71 19.73 -3.43
CA LEU A 11 -8.60 18.82 -3.76
C LEU A 11 -7.99 18.14 -2.52
N VAL A 12 -8.15 18.74 -1.33
CA VAL A 12 -7.64 18.23 -0.05
C VAL A 12 -8.73 17.48 0.70
N GLY A 13 -8.44 16.26 1.12
CA GLY A 13 -9.41 15.40 1.79
C GLY A 13 -8.96 13.94 1.89
N LYS A 14 -9.88 13.09 2.31
CA LYS A 14 -9.68 11.64 2.41
C LYS A 14 -10.74 10.94 1.58
N GLU A 15 -10.33 9.96 0.78
CA GLU A 15 -11.24 9.06 0.08
C GLU A 15 -10.93 7.61 0.46
N SER A 16 -11.97 6.91 0.91
CA SER A 16 -11.89 5.48 1.21
C SER A 16 -12.33 4.67 0.00
N PHE A 17 -11.61 3.59 -0.28
CA PHE A 17 -11.97 2.62 -1.32
C PHE A 17 -11.58 1.20 -0.88
N GLN A 18 -12.09 0.20 -1.59
CA GLN A 18 -11.78 -1.20 -1.34
C GLN A 18 -10.97 -1.77 -2.50
N LEU A 19 -9.96 -2.58 -2.17
CA LEU A 19 -9.19 -3.36 -3.13
C LEU A 19 -9.20 -4.83 -2.68
N GLY A 20 -10.10 -5.62 -3.27
CA GLY A 20 -10.38 -6.97 -2.76
C GLY A 20 -10.90 -6.92 -1.33
N SER A 21 -10.24 -7.62 -0.41
CA SER A 21 -10.54 -7.59 1.03
C SER A 21 -9.85 -6.46 1.79
N MET A 22 -8.99 -5.67 1.13
CA MET A 22 -8.24 -4.59 1.75
C MET A 22 -9.04 -3.29 1.76
N LYS A 23 -9.12 -2.65 2.93
CA LYS A 23 -9.65 -1.30 3.08
C LYS A 23 -8.53 -0.30 2.89
N CYS A 24 -8.66 0.58 1.91
CA CYS A 24 -7.68 1.59 1.59
C CYS A 24 -8.23 2.99 1.80
N ILE A 25 -7.37 3.92 2.22
CA ILE A 25 -7.71 5.34 2.36
C ILE A 25 -6.60 6.15 1.69
N ILE A 26 -6.94 6.89 0.65
CA ILE A 26 -6.04 7.91 0.09
C ILE A 26 -6.32 9.24 0.76
N THR A 27 -5.29 9.90 1.25
CA THR A 27 -5.36 11.24 1.83
C THR A 27 -4.57 12.19 0.94
N VAL A 28 -5.17 13.33 0.62
CA VAL A 28 -4.53 14.43 -0.09
C VAL A 28 -4.46 15.61 0.85
N GLU A 29 -3.25 16.08 1.13
CA GLU A 29 -2.97 17.20 2.04
C GLU A 29 -2.29 18.34 1.27
N ALA A 30 -2.54 19.59 1.67
CA ALA A 30 -1.83 20.72 1.08
C ALA A 30 -0.41 20.77 1.66
N LEU A 31 0.59 20.87 0.78
CA LEU A 31 1.98 21.04 1.15
C LEU A 31 2.46 22.41 0.64
N GLY A 32 2.54 23.38 1.55
CA GLY A 32 2.86 24.76 1.20
C GLY A 32 1.76 25.44 0.37
N THR A 33 2.16 26.32 -0.55
CA THR A 33 1.20 27.19 -1.28
C THR A 33 0.62 26.54 -2.54
N PHE A 34 1.39 25.70 -3.23
CA PHE A 34 1.01 25.15 -4.55
C PHE A 34 1.37 23.67 -4.74
N ALA A 35 1.67 22.94 -3.66
CA ALA A 35 1.92 21.50 -3.74
C ALA A 35 0.93 20.72 -2.87
N TYR A 36 0.83 19.43 -3.17
CA TYR A 36 -0.01 18.48 -2.45
C TYR A 36 0.83 17.25 -2.11
N GLU A 37 0.60 16.73 -0.92
CA GLU A 37 1.13 15.45 -0.49
C GLU A 37 0.02 14.40 -0.55
N TYR A 38 0.40 13.20 -1.00
CA TYR A 38 -0.49 12.06 -1.10
C TYR A 38 0.03 10.97 -0.18
N SER A 39 -0.83 10.50 0.72
CA SER A 39 -0.55 9.35 1.56
C SER A 39 -1.62 8.28 1.38
N LEU A 40 -1.17 7.02 1.40
CA LEU A 40 -2.04 5.86 1.29
C LEU A 40 -1.98 5.07 2.60
N GLU A 41 -3.15 4.73 3.13
CA GLU A 41 -3.32 3.81 4.22
C GLU A 41 -3.96 2.52 3.70
N VAL A 42 -3.43 1.36 4.11
CA VAL A 42 -3.95 0.03 3.77
C VAL A 42 -4.19 -0.72 5.07
N ASN A 43 -5.45 -1.11 5.32
CA ASN A 43 -5.88 -1.82 6.52
C ASN A 43 -5.40 -1.15 7.84
N GLY A 44 -5.50 0.18 7.93
CA GLY A 44 -5.11 0.92 9.13
C GLY A 44 -3.60 1.17 9.26
N LYS A 45 -2.79 0.83 8.26
CA LYS A 45 -1.34 1.04 8.24
C LYS A 45 -0.96 1.99 7.12
N ASN A 46 -0.01 2.90 7.37
CA ASN A 46 0.56 3.69 6.29
C ASN A 46 1.22 2.76 5.24
N TYR A 47 1.31 3.26 4.02
CA TYR A 47 1.80 2.48 2.90
C TYR A 47 3.21 1.93 3.10
N GLU A 48 4.10 2.71 3.71
CA GLU A 48 5.49 2.27 3.95
C GLU A 48 5.56 1.05 4.87
N LYS A 49 4.84 1.08 5.99
CA LYS A 49 4.76 -0.05 6.91
C LYS A 49 4.09 -1.26 6.27
N PHE A 50 3.01 -1.04 5.52
CA PHE A 50 2.36 -2.11 4.77
C PHE A 50 3.33 -2.76 3.79
N ARG A 51 4.08 -1.97 3.02
CA ARG A 51 5.08 -2.44 2.06
C ARG A 51 6.19 -3.21 2.73
N GLU A 52 6.70 -2.74 3.86
CA GLU A 52 7.73 -3.45 4.62
C GLU A 52 7.24 -4.82 5.10
N GLU A 53 6.03 -4.89 5.64
CA GLU A 53 5.42 -6.15 6.09
C GLU A 53 5.17 -7.12 4.93
N GLN A 54 4.69 -6.63 3.77
CA GLN A 54 4.54 -7.47 2.58
C GLN A 54 5.90 -7.97 2.09
N SER A 55 6.91 -7.10 2.06
CA SER A 55 8.28 -7.49 1.66
C SER A 55 8.81 -8.62 2.53
N LYS A 56 8.66 -8.52 3.86
CA LYS A 56 9.09 -9.56 4.81
C LYS A 56 8.38 -10.91 4.57
N LYS A 57 7.08 -10.89 4.27
CA LYS A 57 6.30 -12.10 3.96
C LYS A 57 6.63 -12.69 2.59
N LEU A 58 7.08 -11.87 1.65
CA LEU A 58 7.43 -12.31 0.30
C LEU A 58 8.89 -12.74 0.20
N LEU A 59 9.67 -12.65 1.28
CA LEU A 59 11.02 -13.20 1.33
C LEU A 59 10.94 -14.71 1.15
N CYS A 60 11.56 -15.18 0.07
CA CYS A 60 11.82 -16.58 -0.19
C CYS A 60 13.33 -16.82 -0.20
N TRP A 61 13.72 -17.97 0.33
CA TRP A 61 15.11 -18.41 0.38
C TRP A 61 15.23 -19.72 -0.35
N GLU A 62 16.19 -19.82 -1.25
CA GLU A 62 16.54 -21.06 -1.92
C GLU A 62 17.80 -21.63 -1.26
N THR A 63 17.73 -22.89 -0.83
CA THR A 63 18.82 -23.56 -0.11
C THR A 63 18.83 -25.05 -0.41
N HIS A 64 19.90 -25.74 -0.05
CA HIS A 64 19.97 -27.20 -0.13
C HIS A 64 19.81 -27.80 1.27
N ILE A 65 18.77 -28.61 1.48
CA ILE A 65 18.56 -29.35 2.74
C ILE A 65 18.68 -30.84 2.42
N GLY A 66 19.66 -31.51 3.01
CA GLY A 66 19.90 -32.94 2.73
C GLY A 66 20.33 -33.24 1.28
N GLY A 67 20.83 -32.24 0.55
CA GLY A 67 21.22 -32.38 -0.86
C GLY A 67 20.11 -32.07 -1.87
N GLU A 68 18.89 -31.77 -1.41
CA GLU A 68 17.78 -31.37 -2.27
C GLU A 68 17.60 -29.84 -2.27
N GLU A 69 17.43 -29.26 -3.46
CA GLU A 69 17.01 -27.85 -3.60
C GLU A 69 15.65 -27.64 -2.93
N THR A 70 15.63 -26.72 -1.98
CA THR A 70 14.48 -26.41 -1.13
C THR A 70 14.22 -24.91 -1.13
N ARG A 71 12.97 -24.51 -1.34
CA ARG A 71 12.53 -23.11 -1.21
C ARG A 71 11.77 -22.90 0.09
N ILE A 72 12.30 -22.05 0.97
CA ILE A 72 11.67 -21.63 2.21
C ILE A 72 10.91 -20.32 1.97
N VAL A 73 9.65 -20.28 2.38
CA VAL A 73 8.77 -19.10 2.32
C VAL A 73 8.30 -18.76 3.74
N LEU A 74 8.22 -17.47 4.06
CA LEU A 74 7.94 -16.94 5.41
C LEU A 74 6.50 -16.42 5.58
#